data_AF-A0A7S1FG67-F1
#
_entry.id   AF-A0A7S1FG67-F1
#
_cell.length_a   1.000
_cell.length_b   1.000
_cell.length_c   1.000
_cell.angle_alpha   90.00
_cell.angle_beta   90.00
_cell.angle_gamma   90.00
#
_symmetry.space_group_name_H-M   'P 1'
#
loop_
_entity.id
_entity.type
_entity.pdbx_description
1 polymer ?
#
loop_
_entity_poly.entity_id
_entity_poly.type
_entity_poly.pdbx_seq_one_letter_code
_entity_poly.pdbx_strand_id
1 'polypeptide(L)'
;MVDYSKWDKLDVSDDEEEQGSKPKVHSFDTAQSVTFGGGAQGISVGSLPSGPTEDEQDDEPMEPDDETLQEPGDHREDVLQCRGLAERALHRGDHEEAIRLLEKAMALGGASCPGLEDDLRRARRL
;
A
#
# COMPACT_ATOMS: atom_id res chain seq x y z
N MET A 1 11.98 -13.28 28.70
CA MET A 1 12.17 -11.97 28.03
C MET A 1 12.63 -12.27 26.62
N VAL A 2 11.90 -11.80 25.60
CA VAL A 2 12.25 -12.08 24.20
C VAL A 2 13.48 -11.24 23.85
N ASP A 3 14.50 -11.88 23.29
CA ASP A 3 15.76 -11.22 22.94
C ASP A 3 15.69 -10.69 21.52
N TYR A 4 15.51 -9.37 21.41
CA TYR A 4 15.42 -8.64 20.15
C TYR A 4 16.81 -8.35 19.53
N SER A 5 17.90 -8.69 20.22
CA SER A 5 19.28 -8.49 19.70
C SER A 5 19.59 -9.37 18.48
N LYS A 6 18.73 -10.34 18.16
CA LYS A 6 18.80 -11.13 16.93
C LYS A 6 18.29 -10.37 15.71
N TRP A 7 17.42 -9.39 15.92
CA TRP A 7 16.83 -8.56 14.88
C TRP A 7 17.64 -7.27 14.66
N ASP A 8 18.33 -6.81 15.70
CA ASP A 8 19.21 -5.65 15.68
C ASP A 8 20.48 -5.83 14.82
N LYS A 9 20.81 -7.07 14.45
CA LYS A 9 21.98 -7.42 13.62
C LYS A 9 21.65 -7.63 12.14
N LEU A 10 20.40 -7.39 11.74
CA LEU A 10 20.08 -7.26 10.32
C LEU A 10 20.54 -5.87 9.88
N ASP A 11 21.83 -5.76 9.58
CA ASP A 11 22.33 -4.65 8.76
C ASP A 11 21.55 -4.69 7.45
N VAL A 12 20.60 -3.76 7.30
CA VAL A 12 19.96 -3.42 6.02
C VAL A 12 21.01 -2.67 5.22
N SER A 13 22.09 -3.36 4.87
CA SER A 13 22.96 -2.94 3.79
C SER A 13 22.16 -3.19 2.52
N ASP A 14 21.42 -2.15 2.13
CA ASP A 14 20.84 -1.99 0.81
C ASP A 14 22.00 -1.95 -0.18
N ASP A 15 22.47 -3.12 -0.57
CA ASP A 15 23.42 -3.32 -1.65
C ASP A 15 22.64 -3.05 -2.96
N GLU A 16 22.73 -1.80 -3.43
CA GLU A 16 22.11 -1.30 -4.66
C GLU A 16 22.71 -1.91 -5.95
N GLU A 17 22.83 -3.24 -6.07
CA GLU A 17 23.38 -3.82 -7.30
C GLU A 17 22.93 -5.27 -7.62
N GLU A 18 21.63 -5.51 -7.84
CA GLU A 18 21.22 -6.47 -8.90
C GLU A 18 19.74 -6.33 -9.28
N GLN A 19 19.44 -5.55 -10.32
CA GLN A 19 18.28 -5.87 -11.14
C GLN A 19 18.52 -7.26 -11.76
N GLY A 20 17.68 -8.26 -11.43
CA GLY A 20 17.38 -9.28 -12.45
C GLY A 20 17.32 -10.75 -12.06
N SER A 21 16.72 -11.13 -10.93
CA SER A 21 16.05 -12.44 -10.90
C SER A 21 14.61 -12.31 -10.45
N LYS A 22 13.78 -11.83 -11.41
CA LYS A 22 12.35 -12.13 -11.39
C LYS A 22 12.21 -13.65 -11.18
N PRO A 23 11.36 -14.12 -10.26
CA PRO A 23 11.19 -15.56 -10.02
C PRO A 23 10.75 -16.23 -11.32
N LYS A 24 11.54 -17.20 -11.81
CA LYS A 24 11.21 -18.00 -12.99
C LYS A 24 10.16 -19.02 -12.59
N VAL A 25 8.91 -18.76 -12.98
CA VAL A 25 7.82 -19.74 -12.85
C VAL A 25 7.97 -20.75 -13.98
N HIS A 26 8.25 -22.00 -13.63
CA HIS A 26 8.23 -23.11 -14.57
C HIS A 26 6.85 -23.76 -14.52
N SER A 27 6.17 -23.82 -15.67
CA SER A 27 4.94 -24.59 -15.81
C SER A 27 5.25 -26.08 -15.91
N PHE A 28 4.39 -26.90 -15.35
CA PHE A 28 4.47 -28.34 -15.51
C PHE A 28 3.45 -28.77 -16.57
N ASP A 29 3.94 -29.43 -17.63
CA ASP A 29 3.07 -30.00 -18.68
C ASP A 29 2.29 -31.23 -18.21
N THR A 30 2.64 -31.76 -17.03
CA THR A 30 2.08 -32.97 -16.45
C THR A 30 1.62 -32.70 -15.03
N ALA A 31 0.55 -33.38 -14.60
CA ALA A 31 0.03 -33.24 -13.25
C ALA A 31 1.09 -33.72 -12.23
N GLN A 32 1.43 -32.84 -11.30
CA GLN A 32 2.36 -33.15 -10.22
C GLN A 32 1.63 -33.23 -8.88
N SER A 33 2.09 -34.11 -8.00
CA SER A 33 1.61 -34.19 -6.62
C SER A 33 2.73 -33.79 -5.67
N VAL A 34 2.47 -32.78 -4.85
CA VAL A 34 3.41 -32.35 -3.80
C VAL A 34 2.78 -32.68 -2.46
N THR A 35 3.47 -33.51 -1.68
CA THR A 35 2.98 -33.95 -0.36
C THR A 35 3.67 -33.14 0.72
N PHE A 36 2.95 -32.25 1.40
CA PHE A 36 3.47 -31.52 2.55
C PHE A 36 3.10 -32.27 3.84
N GLY A 37 4.13 -32.68 4.59
CA GLY A 37 4.02 -33.08 6.00
C GLY A 37 2.96 -34.14 6.36
N GLY A 38 3.28 -35.43 6.16
CA GLY A 38 2.89 -36.55 7.05
C GLY A 38 1.43 -36.77 7.45
N GLY A 39 0.44 -36.12 6.84
CA GLY A 39 -0.95 -36.18 7.26
C GLY A 39 -1.92 -36.05 6.09
N ALA A 40 -2.18 -37.17 5.42
CA ALA A 40 -3.40 -37.58 4.69
C ALA A 40 -4.27 -36.57 3.90
N GLN A 41 -3.76 -35.41 3.46
CA GLN A 41 -4.44 -34.56 2.49
C GLN A 41 -3.46 -34.06 1.43
N GLY A 42 -3.32 -34.84 0.35
CA GLY A 42 -2.62 -34.42 -0.86
C GLY A 42 -3.52 -33.55 -1.72
N ILE A 43 -3.01 -32.40 -2.17
CA ILE A 43 -3.69 -31.53 -3.13
C ILE A 43 -3.20 -31.93 -4.53
N SER A 44 -4.14 -32.32 -5.41
CA SER A 44 -3.86 -32.61 -6.82
C SER A 44 -4.30 -31.43 -7.68
N VAL A 45 -3.36 -30.84 -8.42
CA VAL A 45 -3.65 -29.78 -9.40
C VAL A 45 -3.78 -30.45 -10.76
N GLY A 46 -5.00 -30.48 -11.31
CA GLY A 46 -5.30 -31.11 -12.61
C GLY A 46 -5.08 -30.15 -13.77
N SER A 47 -4.46 -30.61 -14.85
CA SER A 47 -4.34 -29.89 -16.12
C SER A 47 -5.54 -30.23 -17.02
N LEU A 48 -6.26 -29.22 -17.49
CA LEU A 48 -7.40 -29.35 -18.41
C LEU A 48 -6.92 -29.20 -19.87
N PRO A 49 -7.39 -30.04 -20.82
CA PRO A 49 -6.96 -29.96 -22.21
C PRO A 49 -7.65 -28.82 -22.97
N SER A 50 -6.84 -28.02 -23.68
CA SER A 50 -7.24 -26.94 -24.58
C SER A 50 -8.00 -27.46 -25.82
N GLY A 51 -9.13 -26.84 -26.14
CA GLY A 51 -9.83 -26.94 -27.44
C GLY A 51 -10.08 -25.54 -28.03
N PRO A 52 -10.19 -25.37 -29.36
CA PRO A 52 -10.31 -24.07 -29.99
C PRO A 52 -11.78 -23.66 -30.14
N THR A 53 -12.19 -22.60 -29.44
CA THR A 53 -13.43 -21.86 -29.74
C THR A 53 -13.08 -20.42 -30.01
N GLU A 54 -13.39 -20.00 -31.22
CA GLU A 54 -13.46 -18.61 -31.65
C GLU A 54 -14.58 -17.93 -30.85
N ASP A 55 -14.22 -17.10 -29.88
CA ASP A 55 -15.08 -16.05 -29.34
C ASP A 55 -14.19 -14.82 -29.16
N GLU A 56 -14.32 -13.87 -30.10
CA GLU A 56 -13.90 -12.49 -29.92
C GLU A 56 -14.77 -11.86 -28.82
N GLN A 57 -14.42 -12.13 -27.57
CA GLN A 57 -14.81 -11.29 -26.46
C GLN A 57 -13.54 -10.74 -25.85
N ASP A 58 -13.45 -9.42 -25.99
CA ASP A 58 -12.55 -8.50 -25.32
C ASP A 58 -12.57 -8.79 -23.81
N ASP A 59 -11.85 -9.82 -23.36
CA ASP A 59 -11.44 -9.97 -21.97
C ASP A 59 -10.33 -8.94 -21.73
N GLU A 60 -10.69 -7.66 -21.82
CA GLU A 60 -9.95 -6.65 -21.07
C GLU A 60 -9.96 -7.15 -19.63
N PRO A 61 -8.79 -7.28 -18.98
CA PRO A 61 -8.74 -7.67 -17.58
C PRO A 61 -9.62 -6.67 -16.85
N MET A 62 -10.71 -7.16 -16.24
CA MET A 62 -11.54 -6.36 -15.36
C MET A 62 -10.58 -5.75 -14.33
N GLU A 63 -10.27 -4.46 -14.52
CA GLU A 63 -9.47 -3.72 -13.55
C GLU A 63 -10.21 -3.92 -12.23
N PRO A 64 -9.56 -4.45 -11.19
CA PRO A 64 -10.21 -4.51 -9.90
C PRO A 64 -10.64 -3.09 -9.60
N ASP A 65 -11.94 -2.85 -9.40
CA ASP A 65 -12.47 -1.55 -9.05
C ASP A 65 -11.64 -1.03 -7.86
N ASP A 66 -10.72 -0.11 -8.13
CA ASP A 66 -9.86 0.58 -7.14
C ASP A 66 -10.70 1.48 -6.20
N GLU A 67 -12.02 1.38 -6.28
CA GLU A 67 -13.00 2.07 -5.48
C GLU A 67 -13.64 1.10 -4.49
N THR A 68 -12.98 0.77 -3.36
CA THR A 68 -13.64 0.51 -2.04
C THR A 68 -12.79 -0.16 -0.94
N LEU A 69 -11.46 -0.19 -1.01
CA LEU A 69 -10.64 -0.37 0.21
C LEU A 69 -10.44 0.97 0.95
N GLN A 70 -11.49 1.80 1.05
CA GLN A 70 -11.60 2.68 2.20
C GLN A 70 -12.03 1.80 3.37
N GLU A 71 -11.05 1.09 3.95
CA GLU A 71 -11.20 0.65 5.33
C GLU A 71 -11.74 1.86 6.12
N PRO A 72 -12.66 1.67 7.09
CA PRO A 72 -13.04 2.72 8.04
C PRO A 72 -11.82 3.01 8.93
N GLY A 73 -10.78 3.54 8.30
CA GLY A 73 -9.45 3.73 8.79
C GLY A 73 -9.45 5.03 9.57
N ASP A 74 -8.76 4.99 10.70
CA ASP A 74 -8.47 6.15 11.49
C ASP A 74 -7.75 7.19 10.61
N HIS A 75 -8.51 8.13 10.01
CA HIS A 75 -8.00 9.22 9.16
C HIS A 75 -7.03 10.15 9.92
N ARG A 76 -6.76 9.88 11.19
CA ARG A 76 -5.74 10.54 11.99
C ARG A 76 -4.38 10.57 11.32
N GLU A 77 -3.96 9.51 10.62
CA GLU A 77 -2.68 9.53 9.90
C GLU A 77 -2.71 10.55 8.76
N ASP A 78 -3.76 10.56 7.94
CA ASP A 78 -3.93 11.51 6.84
C ASP A 78 -3.98 12.96 7.31
N VAL A 79 -4.64 13.21 8.45
CA VAL A 79 -4.72 14.53 9.08
C VAL A 79 -3.34 15.00 9.53
N LEU A 80 -2.55 14.14 10.17
CA LEU A 80 -1.19 14.46 10.60
C LEU A 80 -0.25 14.68 9.41
N GLN A 81 -0.39 13.88 8.35
CA GLN A 81 0.38 14.04 7.13
C GLN A 81 0.08 15.39 6.46
N CYS A 82 -1.20 15.73 6.31
CA CYS A 82 -1.62 17.02 5.76
C CYS A 82 -1.09 18.20 6.60
N ARG A 83 -1.10 18.08 7.93
CA ARG A 83 -0.49 19.08 8.83
C ARG A 83 1.01 19.24 8.58
N GLY A 84 1.77 18.14 8.54
CA GLY A 84 3.22 18.19 8.33
C GLY A 84 3.62 18.72 6.94
N LEU A 85 2.76 18.54 5.93
CA LEU A 85 2.94 19.17 4.62
C LEU A 85 2.64 20.67 4.68
N ALA A 86 1.58 21.07 5.38
CA ALA A 86 1.22 22.48 5.55
C ALA A 86 2.30 23.27 6.30
N GLU A 87 2.88 22.70 7.36
CA GLU A 87 3.99 23.32 8.09
C GLU A 87 5.21 23.55 7.18
N ARG A 88 5.54 22.56 6.34
CA ARG A 88 6.61 22.71 5.34
C ARG A 88 6.30 23.78 4.30
N ALA A 89 5.06 23.87 3.84
CA ALA A 89 4.62 24.92 2.91
C ALA A 89 4.73 26.32 3.56
N LEU A 90 4.32 26.47 4.82
CA LEU A 90 4.50 27.73 5.57
C LEU A 90 5.98 28.12 5.71
N HIS A 91 6.87 27.15 5.93
CA HIS A 91 8.31 27.40 5.98
C HIS A 91 8.91 27.82 4.63
N ARG A 92 8.31 27.40 3.51
CA ARG A 92 8.72 27.81 2.15
C ARG A 92 8.12 29.16 1.74
N GLY A 93 7.11 29.66 2.45
CA GLY A 93 6.37 30.88 2.11
C GLY A 93 5.14 30.63 1.25
N ASP A 94 4.80 29.37 0.99
CA ASP A 94 3.66 28.96 0.18
C ASP A 94 2.39 28.91 1.04
N HIS A 95 1.86 30.10 1.37
CA HIS A 95 0.71 30.24 2.27
C HIS A 95 -0.58 29.65 1.69
N GLU A 96 -0.80 29.75 0.38
CA GLU A 96 -1.98 29.21 -0.29
C GLU A 96 -2.04 27.68 -0.20
N GLU A 97 -0.90 27.01 -0.43
CA GLU A 97 -0.81 25.56 -0.35
C GLU A 97 -0.96 25.07 1.10
N ALA A 98 -0.38 25.80 2.06
CA ALA A 98 -0.57 25.53 3.47
C ALA A 98 -2.05 25.59 3.90
N ILE A 99 -2.79 26.61 3.47
CA ILE A 99 -4.22 26.75 3.78
C ILE A 99 -5.00 25.58 3.18
N ARG A 100 -4.75 25.24 1.90
CA ARG A 100 -5.42 24.12 1.23
C ARG A 100 -5.22 22.80 1.97
N LEU A 101 -3.99 22.54 2.42
CA LEU A 101 -3.64 21.32 3.16
C LEU A 101 -4.26 21.29 4.56
N LEU A 102 -4.30 22.43 5.27
CA LEU A 102 -4.95 22.53 6.58
C LEU A 102 -6.48 22.38 6.48
N GLU A 103 -7.10 22.92 5.44
CA GLU A 103 -8.53 22.72 5.16
C GLU A 103 -8.84 21.26 4.82
N LYS A 104 -7.98 20.61 4.03
CA LYS A 104 -8.09 19.17 3.76
C LYS A 104 -7.97 18.35 5.05
N ALA A 105 -7.02 18.69 5.92
CA ALA A 105 -6.88 18.05 7.24
C ALA A 105 -8.14 18.25 8.11
N MET A 106 -8.76 19.43 8.08
CA MET A 106 -10.03 19.68 8.77
C MET A 106 -11.17 18.82 8.21
N ALA A 107 -11.26 18.67 6.90
CA ALA A 107 -12.30 17.86 6.24
C ALA A 107 -12.18 16.36 6.54
N LEU A 108 -10.96 15.85 6.74
CA LEU A 108 -10.69 14.43 7.02
C LEU A 108 -10.94 14.02 8.48
N GLY A 109 -11.18 14.98 9.39
CA GLY A 109 -11.36 14.68 10.83
C GLY A 109 -10.49 15.53 11.76
N GLY A 110 -9.94 16.65 11.26
CA GLY A 110 -9.09 17.56 12.02
C GLY A 110 -9.72 18.15 13.30
N ALA A 111 -11.04 18.06 13.47
CA ALA A 111 -11.73 18.42 14.73
C ALA A 111 -11.20 17.62 15.94
N SER A 112 -10.67 16.41 15.73
CA SER A 112 -10.04 15.61 16.78
C SER A 112 -8.56 15.98 17.04
N CYS A 113 -7.96 16.84 16.21
CA CYS A 113 -6.55 17.22 16.34
C CYS A 113 -6.41 18.61 16.99
N PRO A 114 -5.91 18.70 18.23
CA PRO A 114 -5.74 19.98 18.90
C PRO A 114 -4.68 20.85 18.18
N GLY A 115 -4.99 22.14 18.03
CA GLY A 115 -4.10 23.16 17.45
C GLY A 115 -4.20 23.33 15.94
N LEU A 116 -4.86 22.42 15.22
CA LEU A 116 -4.99 22.52 13.75
C LEU A 116 -5.77 23.77 13.32
N GLU A 117 -6.81 24.14 14.06
CA GLU A 117 -7.57 25.37 13.83
C GLU A 117 -6.74 26.64 14.06
N ASP A 118 -5.85 26.63 15.05
CA ASP A 118 -5.00 27.78 15.34
C ASP A 118 -3.93 27.97 14.26
N ASP A 119 -3.38 26.86 13.75
CA ASP A 119 -2.46 26.85 12.61
C ASP A 119 -3.15 27.39 11.35
N LEU A 120 -4.40 27.00 11.10
CA LEU A 120 -5.21 27.50 9.97
C LEU A 120 -5.54 28.99 10.12
N ARG A 121 -5.92 29.45 11.32
CA ARG A 121 -6.14 30.88 11.61
C ARG A 121 -4.86 31.69 11.45
N ARG A 122 -3.71 31.12 11.82
CA ARG A 122 -2.40 31.77 11.66
C ARG A 122 -2.01 31.87 10.20
N ALA A 123 -2.20 30.80 9.42
CA ALA A 123 -1.94 30.78 7.99
C ALA A 123 -2.78 31.80 7.21
N ARG A 124 -4.05 32.02 7.62
CA ARG A 124 -4.94 33.04 7.00
C ARG A 124 -4.62 34.49 7.36
N ARG A 125 -3.77 34.72 8.36
CA ARG A 125 -3.39 36.07 8.83
C ARG A 125 -2.06 36.56 8.25
N LEU A 126 -1.27 35.66 7.67
CA LEU A 126 -0.04 35.95 6.95
C LEU A 126 -0.39 36.42 5.54
#